data_AF-A0A6P1GF11-F1
#
_entry.id   AF-A0A6P1GF11-F1
#
_cell.length_a   1.000
_cell.length_b   1.000
_cell.length_c   1.000
_cell.angle_alpha   90.00
_cell.angle_beta   90.00
_cell.angle_gamma   90.00
#
_symmetry.space_group_name_H-M   'P 1'
#
loop_
_entity.id
_entity.type
_entity.pdbx_description
1 polymer ?
#
loop_
_entity_poly.entity_id
_entity_poly.type
_entity_poly.pdbx_seq_one_letter_code
_entity_poly.pdbx_strand_id
1 'polypeptide(L)'
;MAKNETTVADENFGFDIPVRYDADVAVEGVWSPPVLDEHDQCWGEFKLVMYDGDNPAIKKTQERVKNKYAKAIRLKQVTADDLALEVFLEAILLDWKGVKKGGNEVPYSKEVAKQYFSIPAVRKVVFVELLEFAADVRNYGSADKDEISGN
;
A
#
# COMPACT_ATOMS: atom_id res chain seq x y z
N MET A 1 -50.27 -30.24 -30.37
CA MET A 1 -50.27 -28.76 -30.23
C MET A 1 -49.37 -28.39 -29.07
N ALA A 2 -48.67 -27.27 -29.22
CA ALA A 2 -47.35 -26.96 -28.69
C ALA A 2 -47.26 -26.66 -27.19
N LYS A 3 -46.06 -26.87 -26.65
CA LYS A 3 -45.57 -26.50 -25.32
C LYS A 3 -45.57 -24.98 -25.16
N ASN A 4 -45.92 -24.48 -23.98
CA ASN A 4 -45.53 -23.14 -23.53
C ASN A 4 -44.92 -23.28 -22.12
N GLU A 5 -43.62 -23.56 -22.09
CA GLU A 5 -42.77 -23.28 -20.93
C GLU A 5 -42.47 -21.77 -20.98
N THR A 6 -43.05 -21.02 -20.03
CA THR A 6 -42.69 -19.63 -19.82
C THR A 6 -41.37 -19.60 -19.06
N THR A 7 -40.27 -19.52 -19.81
CA THR A 7 -38.95 -19.21 -19.29
C THR A 7 -39.00 -17.79 -18.74
N VAL A 8 -38.96 -17.64 -17.41
CA VAL A 8 -38.76 -16.34 -16.77
C VAL A 8 -37.33 -15.94 -17.14
N ALA A 9 -37.21 -14.91 -17.98
CA ALA A 9 -35.92 -14.32 -18.29
C ALA A 9 -35.36 -13.78 -16.97
N ASP A 10 -34.21 -14.33 -16.57
CA ASP A 10 -33.41 -13.81 -15.46
C ASP A 10 -32.84 -12.47 -15.94
N GLU A 11 -33.63 -11.41 -15.75
CA GLU A 11 -33.19 -10.03 -16.01
C GLU A 11 -32.05 -9.76 -15.03
N ASN A 12 -30.82 -9.88 -15.53
CA ASN A 12 -29.59 -9.52 -14.82
C ASN A 12 -29.72 -8.10 -14.26
N PHE A 13 -30.12 -8.00 -13.00
CA PHE A 13 -30.17 -6.78 -12.25
C PHE A 13 -28.73 -6.35 -11.93
N GLY A 14 -28.08 -5.70 -12.89
CA GLY A 14 -26.74 -5.18 -12.73
C GLY A 14 -26.75 -3.87 -11.96
N PHE A 15 -26.12 -3.84 -10.79
CA PHE A 15 -25.82 -2.57 -10.12
C PHE A 15 -24.62 -1.93 -10.82
N ASP A 16 -24.76 -0.65 -11.20
CA ASP A 16 -23.62 0.16 -11.60
C ASP A 16 -22.82 0.52 -10.35
N ILE A 17 -21.77 -0.27 -10.07
CA ILE A 17 -20.89 -0.04 -8.94
C ILE A 17 -19.78 0.90 -9.42
N PRO A 18 -19.68 2.13 -8.90
CA PRO A 18 -18.67 3.06 -9.34
C PRO A 18 -17.27 2.51 -9.04
N VAL A 19 -16.40 2.58 -10.04
CA VAL A 19 -14.98 2.28 -9.91
C VAL A 19 -14.37 3.29 -8.93
N ARG A 20 -13.79 2.80 -7.84
CA ARG A 20 -13.34 3.64 -6.73
C ARG A 20 -11.90 4.16 -6.88
N TYR A 21 -11.12 3.59 -7.80
CA TYR A 21 -9.71 3.91 -8.05
C TYR A 21 -9.26 3.49 -9.45
N ASP A 22 -8.14 4.04 -9.91
CA ASP A 22 -7.46 3.65 -11.16
C ASP A 22 -6.49 2.49 -10.87
N ALA A 23 -6.69 1.35 -11.53
CA ALA A 23 -5.91 0.13 -11.30
C ALA A 23 -4.43 0.29 -11.70
N ASP A 24 -4.12 1.08 -12.72
CA ASP A 24 -2.75 1.33 -13.14
C ASP A 24 -2.05 2.24 -12.13
N VAL A 25 -2.72 3.30 -11.67
CA VAL A 25 -2.21 4.19 -10.61
C VAL A 25 -1.98 3.42 -9.31
N ALA A 26 -2.88 2.50 -8.96
CA ALA A 26 -2.74 1.65 -7.78
C ALA A 26 -1.49 0.78 -7.82
N VAL A 27 -1.05 0.34 -9.00
CA VAL A 27 0.16 -0.49 -9.20
C VAL A 27 1.43 0.35 -9.35
N GLU A 28 1.36 1.46 -10.08
CA GLU A 28 2.49 2.39 -10.26
C GLU A 28 2.85 3.12 -8.96
N GLY A 29 1.87 3.25 -8.07
CA GLY A 29 1.96 3.87 -6.76
C GLY A 29 1.87 5.39 -6.79
N VAL A 30 1.38 5.94 -5.68
CA VAL A 30 1.16 7.38 -5.47
C VAL A 30 2.12 7.88 -4.39
N TRP A 31 2.56 9.13 -4.52
CA TRP A 31 3.33 9.79 -3.48
C TRP A 31 2.41 10.21 -2.33
N SER A 32 2.73 9.80 -1.11
CA SER A 32 2.07 10.30 0.08
C SER A 32 2.36 11.80 0.25
N PRO A 33 1.47 12.55 0.92
CA PRO A 33 1.85 13.81 1.55
C PRO A 33 3.10 13.64 2.45
N PRO A 34 3.79 14.74 2.77
CA PRO A 34 4.87 14.71 3.74
C PRO A 34 4.36 14.20 5.09
N VAL A 35 5.01 13.16 5.63
CA VAL A 35 4.71 12.64 6.97
C VAL A 35 5.30 13.61 7.99
N LEU A 36 4.44 14.21 8.81
CA LEU A 36 4.80 15.16 9.85
C LEU A 36 4.52 14.56 11.22
N ASP A 37 5.35 14.87 12.22
CA ASP A 37 4.99 14.59 13.61
C ASP A 37 4.25 15.77 14.29
N GLU A 38 3.96 15.61 15.57
CA GLU A 38 3.29 16.62 16.40
C GLU A 38 4.06 17.95 16.53
N HIS A 39 5.31 18.01 16.05
CA HIS A 39 6.17 19.19 16.07
C HIS A 39 6.46 19.74 14.66
N ASP A 40 5.65 19.38 13.66
CA ASP A 40 5.83 19.74 12.25
C ASP A 40 7.17 19.28 11.66
N GLN A 41 7.84 18.30 12.30
CA GLN A 41 9.06 17.73 11.75
C GLN A 41 8.70 16.79 10.60
N CYS A 42 9.24 17.07 9.41
CA CYS A 42 9.06 16.21 8.25
C CYS A 42 9.95 14.96 8.32
N TRP A 43 9.31 13.80 8.17
CA TRP A 43 9.94 12.47 8.17
C TRP A 43 10.20 11.94 6.75
N GLY A 44 9.55 12.53 5.74
CA GLY A 44 9.73 12.24 4.32
C GLY A 44 8.39 12.14 3.58
N GLU A 45 8.49 12.01 2.27
CA GLU A 45 7.40 11.62 1.37
C GLU A 45 7.71 10.23 0.83
N PHE A 46 6.68 9.40 0.65
CA PHE A 46 6.86 7.99 0.32
C PHE A 46 5.99 7.59 -0.86
N LYS A 47 6.57 6.88 -1.82
CA LYS A 47 5.82 6.35 -2.96
C LYS A 47 5.27 4.97 -2.61
N LEU A 48 3.96 4.80 -2.67
CA LEU A 48 3.26 3.63 -2.16
C LEU A 48 2.33 3.02 -3.22
N VAL A 49 2.43 1.71 -3.43
CA VAL A 49 1.39 0.91 -4.12
C VAL A 49 0.17 0.83 -3.22
N MET A 50 -1.03 0.77 -3.82
CA MET A 50 -2.24 0.52 -3.04
C MET A 50 -2.16 -0.82 -2.32
N TYR A 51 -2.35 -0.79 -1.00
CA TYR A 51 -2.48 -1.98 -0.20
C TYR A 51 -3.89 -2.56 -0.31
N ASP A 52 -4.09 -3.34 -1.37
CA ASP A 52 -5.28 -4.15 -1.54
C ASP A 52 -4.97 -5.62 -1.22
N GLY A 53 -5.74 -6.17 -0.28
CA GLY A 53 -5.67 -7.56 0.12
C GLY A 53 -5.91 -8.52 -1.04
N ASP A 54 -6.56 -8.08 -2.12
CA ASP A 54 -6.81 -8.88 -3.33
C ASP A 54 -5.75 -8.78 -4.42
N ASN A 55 -4.78 -7.87 -4.30
CA ASN A 55 -3.69 -7.74 -5.26
C ASN A 55 -2.80 -9.01 -5.26
N PRO A 56 -2.68 -9.73 -6.40
CA PRO A 56 -1.92 -10.98 -6.48
C PRO A 56 -0.43 -10.84 -6.09
N ALA A 57 0.19 -9.70 -6.39
CA ALA A 57 1.60 -9.45 -6.06
C ALA A 57 1.80 -9.30 -4.55
N ILE A 58 0.86 -8.64 -3.87
CA ILE A 58 0.85 -8.46 -2.42
C ILE A 58 0.56 -9.80 -1.74
N LYS A 59 -0.45 -10.55 -2.18
CA LYS A 59 -0.74 -11.92 -1.69
C LYS A 59 0.48 -12.83 -1.77
N LYS A 60 1.14 -12.87 -2.93
CA LYS A 60 2.35 -13.67 -3.13
C LYS A 60 3.47 -13.25 -2.16
N THR A 61 3.60 -11.95 -1.89
CA THR A 61 4.58 -11.44 -0.94
C THR A 61 4.20 -11.81 0.50
N GLN A 62 2.94 -11.68 0.89
CA GLN A 62 2.43 -12.12 2.20
C GLN A 62 2.72 -13.61 2.44
N GLU A 63 2.43 -14.47 1.46
CA GLU A 63 2.73 -15.91 1.54
C GLU A 63 4.23 -16.17 1.70
N ARG A 64 5.06 -15.50 0.90
CA ARG A 64 6.53 -15.61 0.98
C ARG A 64 7.05 -15.17 2.35
N VAL A 65 6.58 -14.04 2.88
CA VAL A 65 6.95 -13.53 4.21
C VAL A 65 6.49 -14.50 5.30
N LYS A 66 5.24 -14.98 5.24
CA LYS A 66 4.71 -15.97 6.18
C LYS A 66 5.54 -17.25 6.18
N ASN A 67 5.95 -17.74 5.01
CA ASN A 67 6.81 -18.92 4.88
C ASN A 67 8.22 -18.67 5.43
N LYS A 68 8.83 -17.52 5.10
CA LYS A 68 10.14 -17.09 5.62
C LYS A 68 10.16 -17.06 7.16
N TYR A 69 9.08 -16.59 7.78
CA TYR A 69 8.98 -16.45 9.23
C TYR A 69 8.20 -17.58 9.92
N ALA A 70 7.84 -18.67 9.23
CA ALA A 70 6.96 -19.72 9.76
C ALA A 70 7.41 -20.29 11.12
N LYS A 71 8.73 -20.50 11.30
CA LYS A 71 9.29 -20.95 12.56
C LYS A 71 9.13 -19.90 13.67
N ALA A 72 9.43 -18.63 13.39
CA ALA A 72 9.30 -17.54 14.34
C ALA A 72 7.84 -17.30 14.75
N ILE A 73 6.90 -17.42 13.80
CA ILE A 73 5.46 -17.35 14.05
C ILE A 73 5.04 -18.45 15.01
N ARG A 74 5.44 -19.70 14.75
CA ARG A 74 5.13 -20.85 15.64
C ARG A 74 5.68 -20.65 17.05
N LEU A 75 6.84 -20.03 17.18
CA LEU A 75 7.48 -19.73 18.45
C LEU A 75 7.01 -18.41 19.09
N LYS A 76 6.06 -17.70 18.47
CA LYS A 76 5.57 -16.37 18.89
C LYS A 76 6.68 -15.33 19.07
N GLN A 77 7.73 -15.42 18.25
CA GLN A 77 8.90 -14.53 18.27
C GLN A 77 8.75 -13.35 17.30
N VAL A 78 7.67 -13.32 16.53
CA VAL A 78 7.37 -12.28 15.55
C VAL A 78 5.89 -11.92 15.70
N THR A 79 5.60 -10.62 15.67
CA THR A 79 4.25 -10.07 15.78
C THR A 79 3.59 -9.96 14.40
N ALA A 80 2.27 -9.73 14.37
CA ALA A 80 1.58 -9.42 13.12
C ALA A 80 2.14 -8.15 12.47
N ASP A 81 2.47 -7.14 13.27
CA ASP A 81 3.05 -5.88 12.81
C ASP A 81 4.43 -6.06 12.19
N ASP A 82 5.23 -7.02 12.67
CA ASP A 82 6.53 -7.33 12.07
C ASP A 82 6.35 -7.94 10.67
N LEU A 83 5.35 -8.82 10.51
CA LEU A 83 5.04 -9.41 9.21
C LEU A 83 4.44 -8.37 8.26
N ALA A 84 3.57 -7.49 8.76
CA ALA A 84 3.00 -6.39 7.99
C ALA A 84 4.09 -5.43 7.50
N LEU A 85 5.05 -5.08 8.35
CA LEU A 85 6.20 -4.26 7.97
C LEU A 85 7.06 -4.93 6.90
N GLU A 86 7.30 -6.24 6.99
CA GLU A 86 8.05 -6.97 5.95
C GLU A 86 7.32 -6.94 4.60
N VAL A 87 6.00 -7.13 4.58
CA VAL A 87 5.20 -7.03 3.36
C VAL A 87 5.23 -5.60 2.81
N PHE A 88 5.10 -4.61 3.69
CA PHE A 88 5.15 -3.21 3.33
C PHE A 88 6.46 -2.84 2.64
N LEU A 89 7.60 -3.20 3.23
CA LEU A 89 8.92 -2.91 2.67
C LEU A 89 9.22 -3.69 1.38
N GLU A 90 8.63 -4.88 1.22
CA GLU A 90 8.91 -5.70 0.05
C GLU A 90 8.02 -5.40 -1.15
N ALA A 91 6.76 -5.00 -0.94
CA ALA A 91 5.74 -4.91 -1.99
C ALA A 91 4.94 -3.59 -2.04
N ILE A 92 4.94 -2.77 -0.98
CA ILE A 92 4.10 -1.57 -0.91
C ILE A 92 4.94 -0.31 -1.08
N LEU A 93 6.03 -0.19 -0.33
CA LEU A 93 6.95 0.95 -0.40
C LEU A 93 7.86 0.84 -1.63
N LEU A 94 7.67 1.73 -2.60
CA LEU A 94 8.43 1.76 -3.85
C LEU A 94 9.64 2.69 -3.81
N ASP A 95 9.50 3.85 -3.15
CA ASP A 95 10.51 4.90 -3.13
C ASP A 95 10.25 5.89 -1.98
N TRP A 96 11.18 6.82 -1.73
CA TRP A 96 10.99 7.94 -0.81
C TRP A 96 11.74 9.21 -1.25
N LYS A 97 11.41 10.35 -0.65
CA LYS A 97 12.13 11.62 -0.77
C LYS A 97 12.17 12.33 0.57
N GLY A 98 13.18 13.19 0.79
CA GLY A 98 13.27 14.02 1.99
C GLY A 98 13.66 13.28 3.27
N VAL A 99 13.90 11.96 3.22
CA VAL A 99 14.45 11.19 4.34
C VAL A 99 15.91 11.58 4.55
N LYS A 100 16.26 12.06 5.77
CA LYS A 100 17.59 12.57 6.08
C LYS A 100 18.28 11.81 7.20
N LYS A 101 19.61 11.72 7.12
CA LYS A 101 20.50 11.22 8.18
C LYS A 101 21.69 12.16 8.32
N GLY A 102 21.81 12.81 9.48
CA GLY A 102 22.86 13.80 9.72
C GLY A 102 22.80 14.98 8.74
N GLY A 103 21.59 15.43 8.39
CA GLY A 103 21.36 16.56 7.47
C GLY A 103 21.41 16.20 5.98
N ASN A 104 21.97 15.03 5.61
CA ASN A 104 22.05 14.60 4.22
C ASN A 104 20.85 13.73 3.84
N GLU A 105 20.35 13.91 2.62
CA GLU A 105 19.32 13.05 2.06
C GLU A 105 19.85 11.64 1.82
N VAL A 106 19.03 10.65 2.17
CA VAL A 106 19.38 9.24 2.06
C VAL A 106 18.63 8.64 0.87
N PRO A 107 19.33 8.13 -0.15
CA PRO A 107 18.66 7.53 -1.29
C PRO A 107 17.91 6.26 -0.88
N TYR A 108 16.78 6.01 -1.54
CA TYR A 108 15.99 4.82 -1.28
C TYR A 108 16.71 3.55 -1.71
N SER A 109 16.62 2.54 -0.84
CA SER A 109 16.85 1.14 -1.16
C SER A 109 16.11 0.30 -0.13
N LYS A 110 15.79 -0.96 -0.45
CA LYS A 110 15.07 -1.83 0.49
C LYS A 110 15.88 -2.09 1.76
N GLU A 111 17.19 -2.18 1.64
CA GLU A 111 18.11 -2.38 2.76
C GLU A 111 18.13 -1.17 3.69
N VAL A 112 18.17 0.03 3.13
CA VAL A 112 18.14 1.27 3.91
C VAL A 112 16.76 1.52 4.51
N ALA A 113 15.68 1.20 3.79
CA ALA A 113 14.32 1.27 4.33
C ALA A 113 14.16 0.35 5.55
N LYS A 114 14.67 -0.88 5.50
CA LYS A 114 14.71 -1.78 6.68
C LYS A 114 15.43 -1.15 7.87
N GLN A 115 16.54 -0.45 7.65
CA GLN A 115 17.24 0.26 8.72
C GLN A 115 16.42 1.43 9.26
N TYR A 116 15.80 2.22 8.39
CA TYR A 116 14.97 3.36 8.78
C TYR A 116 13.77 2.93 9.64
N PHE A 117 13.02 1.92 9.21
CA PHE A 117 11.87 1.39 9.94
C PHE A 117 12.24 0.49 11.14
N SER A 118 13.53 0.19 11.35
CA SER A 118 14.00 -0.42 12.60
C SER A 118 14.01 0.57 13.77
N ILE A 119 13.94 1.88 13.50
CA ILE A 119 13.90 2.92 14.51
C ILE A 119 12.49 2.94 15.15
N PRO A 120 12.35 2.76 16.48
CA PRO A 120 11.03 2.63 17.10
C PRO A 120 10.09 3.81 16.87
N ALA A 121 10.60 5.04 16.84
CA ALA A 121 9.80 6.24 16.58
C ALA A 121 9.23 6.25 15.16
N VAL A 122 10.07 5.98 14.16
CA VAL A 122 9.67 5.84 12.75
C VAL A 122 8.59 4.79 12.60
N ARG A 123 8.76 3.63 13.25
CA ARG A 123 7.78 2.55 13.16
C ARG A 123 6.43 2.91 13.78
N LYS A 124 6.40 3.75 14.82
CA LYS A 124 5.14 4.14 15.48
C LYS A 124 4.38 5.22 14.73
N VAL A 125 5.09 6.15 14.10
CA VAL A 125 4.50 7.30 13.41
C VAL A 125 4.37 6.98 11.93
N VAL A 126 5.51 6.91 11.24
CA VAL A 126 5.60 6.82 9.79
C VAL A 126 4.96 5.54 9.25
N PHE A 127 5.28 4.37 9.82
CA PHE A 127 4.75 3.11 9.27
C PHE A 127 3.22 3.01 9.36
N VAL A 128 2.63 3.42 10.48
CA VAL A 128 1.18 3.34 10.68
C VAL A 128 0.46 4.26 9.70
N GLU A 129 0.89 5.51 9.61
CA GLU A 129 0.30 6.51 8.71
C GLU A 129 0.40 6.09 7.24
N LEU A 130 1.56 5.59 6.81
CA LEU A 130 1.75 5.14 5.44
C LEU A 130 0.95 3.88 5.11
N LEU A 131 0.76 2.97 6.08
CA LEU A 131 -0.04 1.78 5.86
C LEU A 131 -1.53 2.14 5.72
N GLU A 132 -2.02 3.09 6.52
CA GLU A 132 -3.37 3.64 6.39
C GLU A 132 -3.55 4.37 5.06
N PHE A 133 -2.58 5.19 4.66
CA PHE A 133 -2.58 5.86 3.36
C PHE A 133 -2.64 4.85 2.20
N ALA A 134 -1.82 3.80 2.24
CA ALA A 134 -1.80 2.78 1.20
C ALA A 134 -3.12 1.99 1.12
N ALA A 135 -3.82 1.81 2.24
CA ALA A 135 -5.09 1.10 2.29
C ALA A 135 -6.30 1.95 1.85
N ASP A 136 -6.16 3.28 1.82
CA ASP A 136 -7.25 4.17 1.40
C ASP A 136 -7.33 4.31 -0.11
N VAL A 137 -8.30 3.59 -0.69
CA VAL A 137 -8.61 3.56 -2.11
C VAL A 137 -8.78 4.95 -2.75
N ARG A 138 -9.18 5.97 -1.98
CA ARG A 138 -9.40 7.33 -2.48
C ARG A 138 -8.09 8.01 -2.89
N ASN A 139 -6.95 7.58 -2.35
CA ASN A 139 -5.63 8.09 -2.71
C ASN A 139 -5.16 7.62 -4.08
N TYR A 140 -5.87 6.66 -4.69
CA TYR A 140 -5.52 6.04 -5.97
C TYR A 140 -6.54 6.33 -7.07
N GLY A 141 -7.36 7.37 -6.90
CA GLY A 141 -8.25 7.86 -7.94
C GLY A 141 -7.50 8.43 -9.14
N SER A 142 -8.17 8.48 -10.29
CA SER A 142 -7.65 9.05 -11.55
C SER A 142 -7.69 10.58 -11.63
N ALA A 143 -7.99 11.27 -10.53
CA ALA A 143 -7.98 12.73 -10.49
C ALA A 143 -6.53 13.24 -10.63
N ASP A 144 -6.30 14.06 -11.65
CA ASP A 144 -5.08 14.85 -11.92
C ASP A 144 -3.91 14.15 -12.65
N LYS A 145 -4.19 13.38 -13.71
CA LYS A 145 -3.18 13.16 -14.77
C LYS A 145 -2.95 14.40 -15.67
N ASP A 146 -3.75 15.46 -15.52
CA ASP A 146 -3.74 16.63 -16.43
C ASP A 146 -3.01 17.89 -15.92
N GLU A 147 -2.57 17.98 -14.66
CA GLU A 147 -1.99 19.24 -14.12
C GLU A 147 -0.45 19.31 -14.02
N ILE A 148 0.31 18.28 -14.42
CA ILE A 148 1.79 18.30 -14.30
C ILE A 148 2.51 18.68 -15.62
N SER A 149 1.82 18.92 -16.73
CA SER A 149 2.46 19.34 -18.00
C SER A 149 2.34 20.83 -18.34
N GLY A 150 1.99 21.70 -17.39
CA GLY A 150 1.77 23.12 -17.69
C GLY A 150 2.08 24.08 -16.54
N ASN A 151 3.36 24.35 -16.31
CA ASN A 151 3.84 25.67 -15.86
C ASN A 151 5.32 25.85 -16.18
#